data_AF-A0A9P8VES9-F1
#
_entry.id   AF-A0A9P8VES9-F1
#
_cell.length_a   1.000
_cell.length_b   1.000
_cell.length_c   1.000
_cell.angle_alpha   90.00
_cell.angle_beta   90.00
_cell.angle_gamma   90.00
#
_symmetry.space_group_name_H-M   'P 1'
#
loop_
_entity.id
_entity.type
_entity.pdbx_description
1 polymer ?
#
loop_
_entity_poly.entity_id
_entity_poly.type
_entity_poly.pdbx_seq_one_letter_code
_entity_poly.pdbx_strand_id
1 'polypeptide(L)'
;MGALLSLPLLAVPSVGTLVTFGASCCGAATCSAVCSACGKCGNSVATRIAYALLLLVNSILSWIMLTPWAIKKLEHLTFDYVKIDCPTGQCHGWLAMQRINFALGLFHLIFVGLLFGVSSSRNPRAAIQNGYWGPKVIAWLALVVMSFLIPDTFFQVWGNYVSRFGAMLFLLLGLILLVDLAHTWAEFCLEKIEETESKGWRTVLIGSTLGMYIASLAMTIVMYIFFSGSNCSMNNAVITINLIMWLLASFISVNPTVQEFNPKAGLAQAAMVAIYCTYLTMSAVSMEPDDKQCNPLIRSQGTRTTSIVIGAIVTMLTVAYTTTRAATQSLGLGSSGAIRLPEDDEHGLVTQQPGSRREMRAEALRRAVEEGSLPADALLSDDDESDDGNGAPGDDERQRTQYNYSVFHVIFFLATTWIASLLDMSISADQDGDFAPVGRTYFASWVKVVSAWLCYALYTWTLVAPVVLPERFS
;
A
#
# COMPACT_ATOMS: atom_id res chain seq x y z
N MET A 1 15.50 47.63 37.95
CA MET A 1 15.24 47.67 36.50
C MET A 1 16.48 47.14 35.79
N GLY A 2 16.36 46.08 34.98
CA GLY A 2 17.49 45.58 34.18
C GLY A 2 17.78 44.07 34.24
N ALA A 3 16.76 43.20 34.19
CA ALA A 3 16.96 41.75 34.01
C ALA A 3 15.82 41.07 33.22
N LEU A 4 15.25 41.76 32.22
CA LEU A 4 14.17 41.24 31.36
C LEU A 4 14.35 41.58 29.86
N LEU A 5 15.56 41.91 29.41
CA LEU A 5 15.85 42.32 28.02
C LEU A 5 16.94 41.49 27.32
N SER A 6 17.19 40.25 27.74
CA SER A 6 18.19 39.37 27.13
C SER A 6 17.67 38.03 26.60
N LEU A 7 16.36 37.90 26.35
CA LEU A 7 15.81 36.77 25.61
C LEU A 7 15.52 37.17 24.16
N PRO A 8 16.11 36.50 23.15
CA PRO A 8 15.90 36.82 21.75
C PRO A 8 14.48 36.39 21.33
N LEU A 9 13.64 37.38 21.08
CA LEU A 9 12.36 37.30 20.37
C LEU A 9 12.57 36.95 18.88
N LEU A 10 13.08 35.74 18.61
CA LEU A 10 13.35 35.23 17.25
C LEU A 10 12.78 33.82 17.03
N ALA A 11 11.55 33.57 17.52
CA ALA A 11 10.85 32.30 17.28
C ALA A 11 9.35 32.46 17.02
N VAL A 12 8.96 33.49 16.25
CA VAL A 12 7.64 33.49 15.62
C VAL A 12 7.86 33.58 14.11
N PRO A 13 7.81 32.45 13.36
CA PRO A 13 7.74 32.56 11.92
C PRO A 13 6.41 33.21 11.57
N SER A 14 6.47 34.34 10.86
CA SER A 14 5.28 34.92 10.25
C SER A 14 4.66 33.89 9.30
N VAL A 15 3.34 33.93 9.10
CA VAL A 15 2.64 33.03 8.17
C VAL A 15 3.26 33.09 6.75
N GLY A 16 3.94 34.20 6.42
CA GLY A 16 4.78 34.32 5.23
C GLY A 16 5.99 33.37 5.19
N THR A 17 6.73 33.16 6.28
CA THR A 17 7.90 32.25 6.27
C THR A 17 7.52 30.77 6.18
N LEU A 18 6.34 30.35 6.65
CA LEU A 18 5.83 28.99 6.41
C LEU A 18 5.42 28.76 4.95
N VAL A 19 4.84 29.78 4.30
CA VAL A 19 4.50 29.73 2.87
C VAL A 19 5.76 29.82 1.99
N THR A 20 6.77 30.59 2.39
CA THR A 20 8.05 30.68 1.64
C THR A 20 8.95 29.46 1.83
N PHE A 21 8.90 28.78 2.99
CA PHE A 21 9.55 27.46 3.16
C PHE A 21 8.85 26.36 2.35
N GLY A 22 7.52 26.46 2.18
CA GLY A 22 6.73 25.59 1.31
C GLY A 22 6.95 25.86 -0.20
N ALA A 23 7.37 27.06 -0.58
CA ALA A 23 7.58 27.45 -1.98
C ALA A 23 9.04 27.35 -2.46
N SER A 24 10.04 27.26 -1.58
CA SER A 24 11.47 27.40 -1.96
C SER A 24 12.36 26.16 -1.77
N CYS A 25 11.83 25.00 -1.37
CA CYS A 25 12.65 23.79 -1.23
C CYS A 25 12.15 22.66 -2.15
N CYS A 26 12.82 22.55 -3.30
CA CYS A 26 12.75 21.44 -4.24
C CYS A 26 12.73 20.08 -3.49
N GLY A 27 11.57 19.42 -3.48
CA GLY A 27 11.27 18.22 -2.69
C GLY A 27 12.14 16.96 -2.94
N ALA A 28 13.09 17.00 -3.87
CA ALA A 28 14.14 15.99 -3.95
C ALA A 28 15.22 16.21 -2.86
N ALA A 29 15.59 17.46 -2.55
CA ALA A 29 16.66 17.76 -1.60
C ALA A 29 16.25 17.56 -0.13
N THR A 30 14.99 17.80 0.24
CA THR A 30 14.49 17.54 1.60
C THR A 30 14.25 16.05 1.85
N CYS A 31 13.77 15.30 0.86
CA CYS A 31 13.74 13.84 0.97
C CYS A 31 15.16 13.25 0.95
N SER A 32 16.08 13.77 0.12
CA SER A 32 17.49 13.40 0.15
C SER A 32 18.20 13.80 1.44
N ALA A 33 17.80 14.86 2.14
CA ALA A 33 18.37 15.25 3.43
C ALA A 33 17.90 14.36 4.59
N VAL A 34 16.63 13.92 4.56
CA VAL A 34 16.11 12.90 5.49
C VAL A 34 16.75 11.54 5.18
N CYS A 35 16.97 11.22 3.91
CA CYS A 35 17.69 10.03 3.48
C CYS A 35 19.19 10.11 3.77
N SER A 36 19.86 11.27 3.66
CA SER A 36 21.29 11.40 3.99
C SER A 36 21.57 11.20 5.47
N ALA A 37 20.57 11.43 6.34
CA ALA A 37 20.63 11.07 7.75
C ALA A 37 20.45 9.55 8.02
N CYS A 38 19.97 8.78 7.04
CA CYS A 38 19.71 7.33 7.11
C CYS A 38 20.54 6.47 6.12
N GLY A 39 21.43 7.07 5.32
CA GLY A 39 22.27 6.37 4.34
C GLY A 39 21.82 6.51 2.87
N LYS A 40 22.60 5.97 1.93
CA LYS A 40 22.40 6.06 0.47
C LYS A 40 21.02 5.49 0.04
N CYS A 41 19.96 6.30 0.03
CA CYS A 41 18.70 5.91 -0.62
C CYS A 41 18.77 6.23 -2.12
N GLY A 42 18.52 5.25 -2.97
CA GLY A 42 18.35 5.45 -4.41
C GLY A 42 17.16 6.36 -4.73
N ASN A 43 17.21 7.03 -5.88
CA ASN A 43 16.18 7.97 -6.34
C ASN A 43 14.79 7.32 -6.44
N SER A 44 14.73 6.04 -6.80
CA SER A 44 13.48 5.27 -6.84
C SER A 44 12.82 5.10 -5.46
N VAL A 45 13.61 4.85 -4.42
CA VAL A 45 13.10 4.71 -3.03
C VAL A 45 12.55 6.04 -2.52
N ALA A 46 13.29 7.14 -2.70
CA ALA A 46 12.87 8.46 -2.26
C ALA A 46 11.56 8.89 -2.93
N THR A 47 11.42 8.61 -4.23
CA THR A 47 10.21 8.91 -5.01
C THR A 47 8.98 8.16 -4.48
N ARG A 48 9.12 6.88 -4.13
CA ARG A 48 8.05 6.07 -3.56
C ARG A 48 7.59 6.60 -2.20
N ILE A 49 8.53 6.97 -1.33
CA ILE A 49 8.24 7.57 -0.03
C ILE A 49 7.49 8.89 -0.21
N ALA A 50 7.91 9.73 -1.15
CA ALA A 50 7.28 11.02 -1.39
C ALA A 50 5.81 10.88 -1.89
N TYR A 51 5.50 9.91 -2.76
CA TYR A 51 4.10 9.63 -3.13
C TYR A 51 3.29 9.09 -1.93
N ALA A 52 3.88 8.25 -1.08
CA ALA A 52 3.24 7.78 0.14
C ALA A 52 2.92 8.93 1.12
N LEU A 53 3.84 9.88 1.27
CA LEU A 53 3.62 11.10 2.04
C LEU A 53 2.54 11.99 1.43
N LEU A 54 2.49 12.14 0.11
CA LEU A 54 1.42 12.87 -0.57
C LEU A 54 0.05 12.26 -0.30
N LEU A 55 -0.07 10.93 -0.37
CA LEU A 55 -1.29 10.19 -0.04
C LEU A 55 -1.69 10.39 1.43
N LEU A 56 -0.72 10.37 2.35
CA LEU A 56 -0.95 10.60 3.77
C LEU A 56 -1.43 12.03 4.05
N VAL A 57 -0.79 13.04 3.45
CA VAL A 57 -1.20 14.44 3.57
C VAL A 57 -2.62 14.62 3.03
N ASN A 58 -2.94 14.04 1.87
CA ASN A 58 -4.28 14.05 1.30
C ASN A 58 -5.31 13.38 2.23
N SER A 59 -4.96 12.27 2.87
CA SER A 59 -5.82 11.54 3.81
C SER A 59 -6.14 12.38 5.04
N ILE A 60 -5.13 13.05 5.60
CA ILE A 60 -5.29 13.94 6.76
C ILE A 60 -6.12 15.16 6.36
N LEU A 61 -5.84 15.79 5.22
CA LEU A 61 -6.61 16.93 4.72
C LEU A 61 -8.09 16.55 4.51
N SER A 62 -8.34 15.40 3.89
CA SER A 62 -9.68 14.85 3.67
C SER A 62 -10.45 14.60 4.97
N TRP A 63 -9.76 14.06 5.98
CA TRP A 63 -10.35 13.80 7.29
C TRP A 63 -10.64 15.09 8.07
N ILE A 64 -9.74 16.08 8.01
CA ILE A 64 -9.96 17.41 8.61
C ILE A 64 -11.19 18.08 8.00
N MET A 65 -11.42 17.94 6.69
CA MET A 65 -12.58 18.51 5.99
C MET A 65 -13.92 17.92 6.41
N LEU A 66 -13.94 16.81 7.14
CA LEU A 66 -15.16 16.29 7.78
C LEU A 66 -15.54 17.07 9.04
N THR A 67 -14.63 17.86 9.62
CA THR A 67 -14.91 18.59 10.87
C THR A 67 -15.69 19.88 10.62
N PRO A 68 -16.66 20.23 11.49
CA PRO A 68 -17.41 21.49 11.38
C PRO A 68 -16.52 22.74 11.40
N TRP A 69 -15.37 22.68 12.08
CA TRP A 69 -14.39 23.77 12.12
C TRP A 69 -13.79 24.07 10.74
N ALA A 70 -13.42 23.02 9.99
CA ALA A 70 -12.82 23.18 8.67
C ALA A 70 -13.81 23.74 7.64
N ILE A 71 -15.07 23.32 7.71
CA ILE A 71 -16.15 23.78 6.82
C ILE A 71 -16.39 25.29 7.01
N LYS A 72 -16.50 25.77 8.26
CA LYS A 72 -16.67 27.21 8.57
C LYS A 72 -15.50 28.05 8.07
N LYS A 73 -14.28 27.51 8.10
CA LYS A 73 -13.10 28.19 7.55
C LYS A 73 -13.12 28.21 6.02
N LEU A 74 -13.61 27.16 5.38
CA LEU A 74 -13.73 27.07 3.93
C LEU A 74 -14.80 28.03 3.37
N GLU A 75 -15.94 28.17 4.03
CA GLU A 75 -16.99 29.16 3.70
C GLU A 75 -16.41 30.58 3.70
N HIS A 76 -15.68 30.93 4.75
CA HIS A 76 -15.04 32.24 4.86
C HIS A 76 -13.93 32.47 3.81
N LEU A 77 -13.25 31.41 3.36
CA LEU A 77 -12.21 31.48 2.32
C LEU A 77 -12.81 31.59 0.91
N THR A 78 -14.03 31.10 0.70
CA THR A 78 -14.75 31.13 -0.58
C THR A 78 -15.62 32.39 -0.74
N PHE A 79 -15.38 33.42 0.07
CA PHE A 79 -16.02 34.74 0.01
C PHE A 79 -17.56 34.71 0.07
N ASP A 80 -18.16 33.75 0.79
CA ASP A 80 -19.61 33.57 0.93
C ASP A 80 -20.38 33.43 -0.42
N TYR A 81 -19.67 33.21 -1.54
CA TYR A 81 -20.29 33.07 -2.86
C TYR A 81 -20.99 31.71 -2.99
N VAL A 82 -20.51 30.71 -2.26
CA VAL A 82 -21.17 29.41 -2.10
C VAL A 82 -21.91 29.44 -0.76
N LYS A 83 -23.16 29.94 -0.76
CA LYS A 83 -24.03 29.78 0.41
C LYS A 83 -24.42 28.30 0.52
N ILE A 84 -23.91 27.70 1.59
CA ILE A 84 -23.94 26.29 1.89
C ILE A 84 -25.15 26.03 2.81
N ASP A 85 -26.36 26.13 2.24
CA ASP A 85 -27.60 25.80 2.96
C ASP A 85 -28.06 24.39 2.58
N CYS A 86 -27.59 23.38 3.31
CA CYS A 86 -28.23 22.07 3.33
C CYS A 86 -29.29 22.04 4.45
N PRO A 87 -30.52 21.54 4.20
CA PRO A 87 -31.57 21.44 5.21
C PRO A 87 -31.18 20.67 6.49
N THR A 88 -30.08 19.92 6.46
CA THR A 88 -29.59 19.05 7.54
C THR A 88 -28.09 19.21 7.86
N GLY A 89 -27.39 20.23 7.35
CA GLY A 89 -26.02 20.59 7.78
C GLY A 89 -24.86 19.60 7.51
N GLN A 90 -25.11 18.37 7.02
CA GLN A 90 -24.09 17.30 6.96
C GLN A 90 -23.50 17.01 5.56
N CYS A 91 -24.07 17.53 4.47
CA CYS A 91 -23.63 17.20 3.11
C CYS A 91 -22.29 17.84 2.67
N HIS A 92 -21.81 18.88 3.35
CA HIS A 92 -20.67 19.67 2.86
C HIS A 92 -19.30 19.04 3.14
N GLY A 93 -19.11 18.44 4.32
CA GLY A 93 -17.86 17.73 4.65
C GLY A 93 -17.62 16.53 3.73
N TRP A 94 -18.69 15.78 3.42
CA TRP A 94 -18.63 14.67 2.47
C TRP A 94 -18.22 15.13 1.06
N LEU A 95 -18.88 16.16 0.53
CA LEU A 95 -18.56 16.70 -0.80
C LEU A 95 -17.13 17.24 -0.88
N ALA A 96 -16.68 18.00 0.12
CA ALA A 96 -15.32 18.54 0.18
C ALA A 96 -14.26 17.43 0.24
N MET A 97 -14.50 16.40 1.05
CA MET A 97 -13.64 15.23 1.14
C MET A 97 -13.57 14.47 -0.19
N GLN A 98 -14.70 14.28 -0.88
CA GLN A 98 -14.72 13.63 -2.20
C GLN A 98 -13.98 14.45 -3.26
N ARG A 99 -14.10 15.78 -3.25
CA ARG A 99 -13.41 16.70 -4.16
C ARG A 99 -11.88 16.62 -4.03
N ILE A 100 -11.37 16.53 -2.81
CA ILE A 100 -9.93 16.40 -2.51
C ILE A 100 -9.41 15.04 -2.99
N ASN A 101 -10.11 13.94 -2.66
CA ASN A 101 -9.71 12.61 -3.10
C ASN A 101 -9.82 12.43 -4.61
N PHE A 102 -10.84 13.01 -5.25
CA PHE A 102 -10.96 13.05 -6.70
C PHE A 102 -9.76 13.75 -7.35
N ALA A 103 -9.31 14.88 -6.81
CA ALA A 103 -8.16 15.60 -7.35
C ALA A 103 -6.87 14.78 -7.28
N LEU A 104 -6.58 14.11 -6.16
CA LEU A 104 -5.43 13.21 -6.06
C LEU A 104 -5.58 11.97 -6.96
N GLY A 105 -6.79 11.41 -7.04
CA GLY A 105 -7.09 10.31 -7.94
C GLY A 105 -6.85 10.67 -9.40
N LEU A 106 -7.34 11.82 -9.84
CA LEU A 106 -7.14 12.35 -11.20
C LEU A 106 -5.65 12.64 -11.47
N PHE A 107 -4.93 13.19 -10.49
CA PHE A 107 -3.47 13.35 -10.57
C PHE A 107 -2.78 12.02 -10.87
N HIS A 108 -3.13 10.94 -10.17
CA HIS A 108 -2.57 9.62 -10.44
C HIS A 108 -2.98 9.06 -11.80
N LEU A 109 -4.24 9.21 -12.23
CA LEU A 109 -4.69 8.78 -13.56
C LEU A 109 -3.96 9.49 -14.70
N ILE A 110 -3.66 10.79 -14.55
CA ILE A 110 -2.83 11.53 -15.51
C ILE A 110 -1.44 10.91 -15.60
N PHE A 111 -0.83 10.56 -14.46
CA PHE A 111 0.48 9.91 -14.42
C PHE A 111 0.47 8.49 -15.00
N VAL A 112 -0.62 7.72 -14.87
CA VAL A 112 -0.78 6.43 -15.57
C VAL A 112 -0.66 6.64 -17.08
N GLY A 113 -1.35 7.64 -17.64
CA GLY A 113 -1.27 7.95 -19.06
C GLY A 113 0.11 8.43 -19.51
N LEU A 114 0.74 9.33 -18.74
CA LEU A 114 2.05 9.89 -19.08
C LEU A 114 3.19 8.85 -19.02
N LEU A 115 3.12 7.94 -18.05
CA LEU A 115 4.18 6.95 -17.78
C LEU A 115 3.89 5.56 -18.37
N PHE A 116 2.92 5.48 -19.27
CA PHE A 116 2.60 4.25 -19.97
C PHE A 116 3.79 3.75 -20.80
N GLY A 117 4.16 2.48 -20.58
CA GLY A 117 5.23 1.79 -21.30
C GLY A 117 6.65 2.25 -20.99
N VAL A 118 6.87 2.95 -19.87
CA VAL A 118 8.22 3.33 -19.43
C VAL A 118 8.90 2.14 -18.74
N SER A 119 10.03 1.70 -19.29
CA SER A 119 10.77 0.51 -18.81
C SER A 119 12.19 0.80 -18.31
N SER A 120 12.73 2.01 -18.51
CA SER A 120 14.08 2.42 -18.09
C SER A 120 14.11 3.93 -17.77
N SER A 121 14.97 4.36 -16.83
CA SER A 121 15.16 5.77 -16.47
C SER A 121 15.81 6.60 -17.58
N ARG A 122 16.39 5.97 -18.61
CA ARG A 122 16.87 6.65 -19.82
C ARG A 122 15.75 7.35 -20.58
N ASN A 123 14.51 6.93 -20.40
CA ASN A 123 13.37 7.62 -20.98
C ASN A 123 13.21 9.00 -20.30
N PRO A 124 13.06 10.11 -21.05
CA PRO A 124 12.90 11.43 -20.45
C PRO A 124 11.64 11.54 -19.58
N ARG A 125 10.64 10.69 -19.85
CA ARG A 125 9.42 10.56 -19.03
C ARG A 125 9.69 10.03 -17.62
N ALA A 126 10.76 9.26 -17.41
CA ALA A 126 11.14 8.78 -16.08
C ALA A 126 11.64 9.92 -15.17
N ALA A 127 12.18 11.01 -15.74
CA ALA A 127 12.51 12.21 -14.97
C ALA A 127 11.26 12.87 -14.36
N ILE A 128 10.10 12.73 -15.03
CA ILE A 128 8.81 13.17 -14.48
C ILE A 128 8.42 12.29 -13.29
N GLN A 129 8.72 10.99 -13.31
CA GLN A 129 8.43 10.09 -12.19
C GLN A 129 9.32 10.40 -10.98
N ASN A 130 10.64 10.42 -11.17
CA ASN A 130 11.60 10.49 -10.07
C ASN A 130 11.92 11.93 -9.61
N GLY A 131 11.54 12.94 -10.40
CA GLY A 131 11.87 14.35 -10.16
C GLY A 131 10.67 15.30 -10.05
N TYR A 132 10.96 16.61 -10.19
CA TYR A 132 9.99 17.71 -10.30
C TYR A 132 8.88 17.75 -9.22
N TRP A 133 9.22 17.47 -7.97
CA TRP A 133 8.26 17.43 -6.85
C TRP A 133 7.52 18.75 -6.59
N GLY A 134 8.19 19.90 -6.70
CA GLY A 134 7.54 21.21 -6.53
C GLY A 134 6.36 21.41 -7.52
N PRO A 135 6.61 21.33 -8.83
CA PRO A 135 5.54 21.36 -9.84
C PRO A 135 4.44 20.33 -9.63
N LYS A 136 4.76 19.10 -9.19
CA LYS A 136 3.75 18.07 -8.89
C LYS A 136 2.81 18.49 -7.77
N VAL A 137 3.34 19.02 -6.67
CA VAL A 137 2.54 19.49 -5.53
C VAL A 137 1.66 20.66 -5.97
N ILE A 138 2.19 21.60 -6.76
CA ILE A 138 1.39 22.71 -7.31
C ILE A 138 0.28 22.18 -8.23
N ALA A 139 0.58 21.21 -9.10
CA ALA A 139 -0.41 20.61 -9.99
C ALA A 139 -1.53 19.89 -9.19
N TRP A 140 -1.17 19.17 -8.13
CA TRP A 140 -2.17 18.56 -7.24
C TRP A 140 -3.04 19.61 -6.54
N LEU A 141 -2.46 20.66 -5.97
CA LEU A 141 -3.22 21.76 -5.36
C LEU A 141 -4.13 22.46 -6.37
N ALA A 142 -3.66 22.66 -7.60
CA ALA A 142 -4.47 23.22 -8.68
C ALA A 142 -5.65 22.30 -9.04
N LEU A 143 -5.45 20.98 -9.10
CA LEU A 143 -6.52 20.01 -9.30
C LEU A 143 -7.53 20.03 -8.14
N VAL A 144 -7.10 20.24 -6.90
CA VAL A 144 -8.00 20.43 -5.75
C VAL A 144 -8.85 21.68 -5.93
N VAL A 145 -8.26 22.83 -6.30
CA VAL A 145 -9.03 24.06 -6.53
C VAL A 145 -10.00 23.90 -7.71
N MET A 146 -9.54 23.31 -8.81
CA MET A 146 -10.39 23.05 -9.99
C MET A 146 -11.52 22.08 -9.67
N SER A 147 -11.33 21.13 -8.75
CA SER A 147 -12.40 20.20 -8.39
C SER A 147 -13.56 20.91 -7.69
N PHE A 148 -13.37 22.08 -7.07
CA PHE A 148 -14.46 22.91 -6.52
C PHE A 148 -15.33 23.61 -7.59
N LEU A 149 -14.84 23.72 -8.83
CA LEU A 149 -15.62 24.29 -9.94
C LEU A 149 -16.62 23.29 -10.54
N ILE A 150 -16.48 22.01 -10.23
CA ILE A 150 -17.33 20.93 -10.75
C ILE A 150 -18.65 20.86 -9.93
N PRO A 151 -19.83 20.69 -10.55
CA PRO A 151 -21.11 20.60 -9.84
C PRO A 151 -21.21 19.42 -8.87
N ASP A 152 -22.00 19.57 -7.80
CA ASP A 152 -22.18 18.54 -6.76
C ASP A 152 -22.74 17.22 -7.28
N THR A 153 -23.60 17.28 -8.31
CA THR A 153 -24.23 16.11 -8.93
C THR A 153 -23.21 15.11 -9.47
N PHE A 154 -22.07 15.59 -9.98
CA PHE A 154 -20.97 14.73 -10.41
C PHE A 154 -20.39 13.96 -9.21
N PHE A 155 -20.13 14.64 -8.09
CA PHE A 155 -19.52 14.01 -6.91
C PHE A 155 -20.45 13.04 -6.21
N GLN A 156 -21.76 13.23 -6.31
CA GLN A 156 -22.74 12.25 -5.83
C GLN A 156 -22.63 10.93 -6.59
N VAL A 157 -22.47 10.97 -7.92
CA VAL A 157 -22.28 9.76 -8.73
C VAL A 157 -20.89 9.17 -8.51
N TRP A 158 -19.85 10.02 -8.54
CA TRP A 158 -18.47 9.61 -8.31
C TRP A 158 -18.30 8.92 -6.95
N GLY A 159 -18.77 9.55 -5.87
CA GLY A 159 -18.62 9.04 -4.51
C GLY A 159 -19.41 7.75 -4.28
N ASN A 160 -20.68 7.69 -4.69
CA ASN A 160 -21.53 6.54 -4.39
C ASN A 160 -21.25 5.30 -5.25
N TYR A 161 -20.78 5.47 -6.48
CA TYR A 161 -20.57 4.36 -7.40
C TYR A 161 -19.08 4.12 -7.69
N VAL A 162 -18.40 5.11 -8.26
CA VAL A 162 -17.02 4.94 -8.77
C VAL A 162 -16.03 4.74 -7.63
N SER A 163 -16.09 5.59 -6.60
CA SER A 163 -15.20 5.54 -5.46
C SER A 163 -15.38 4.24 -4.66
N ARG A 164 -16.63 3.82 -4.43
CA ARG A 164 -16.92 2.54 -3.75
C ARG A 164 -16.47 1.33 -4.54
N PHE A 165 -16.61 1.35 -5.87
CA PHE A 165 -16.10 0.29 -6.73
C PHE A 165 -14.57 0.22 -6.71
N GLY A 166 -13.88 1.37 -6.82
CA GLY A 166 -12.42 1.44 -6.70
C GLY A 166 -11.91 0.99 -5.34
N ALA A 167 -12.61 1.36 -4.26
CA ALA A 167 -12.34 0.91 -2.91
C ALA A 167 -12.47 -0.61 -2.75
N MET A 168 -13.49 -1.21 -3.37
CA MET A 168 -13.64 -2.67 -3.40
C MET A 168 -12.45 -3.33 -4.11
N LEU A 169 -12.02 -2.80 -5.26
CA LEU A 169 -10.86 -3.32 -5.97
C LEU A 169 -9.56 -3.17 -5.16
N PHE A 170 -9.37 -2.04 -4.47
CA PHE A 170 -8.21 -1.82 -3.59
C PHE A 170 -8.17 -2.85 -2.46
N LEU A 171 -9.30 -3.14 -1.82
CA LEU A 171 -9.38 -4.17 -0.79
C LEU A 171 -9.06 -5.57 -1.34
N LEU A 172 -9.55 -5.91 -2.54
CA LEU A 172 -9.21 -7.18 -3.19
C LEU A 172 -7.72 -7.27 -3.55
N LEU A 173 -7.10 -6.18 -4.01
CA LEU A 173 -5.66 -6.14 -4.25
C LEU A 173 -4.88 -6.32 -2.94
N GLY A 174 -5.26 -5.61 -1.87
CA GLY A 174 -4.65 -5.76 -0.55
C GLY A 174 -4.76 -7.19 -0.01
N LEU A 175 -5.90 -7.86 -0.25
CA LEU A 175 -6.11 -9.27 0.07
C LEU A 175 -5.12 -10.18 -0.65
N ILE A 176 -4.99 -10.03 -1.98
CA ILE A 176 -4.08 -10.86 -2.79
C ILE A 176 -2.63 -10.70 -2.33
N LEU A 177 -2.20 -9.47 -2.03
CA LEU A 177 -0.83 -9.20 -1.59
C LEU A 177 -0.52 -9.76 -0.20
N LEU A 178 -1.51 -9.82 0.69
CA LEU A 178 -1.35 -10.45 2.00
C LEU A 178 -1.22 -11.98 1.87
N VAL A 179 -1.94 -12.59 0.94
CA VAL A 179 -1.80 -14.03 0.61
C VAL A 179 -0.43 -14.30 -0.01
N ASP A 180 0.01 -13.48 -0.97
CA ASP A 180 1.34 -13.58 -1.58
C ASP A 180 2.46 -13.49 -0.54
N LEU A 181 2.40 -12.49 0.36
CA LEU A 181 3.34 -12.38 1.49
C LEU A 181 3.37 -13.65 2.35
N ALA A 182 2.22 -14.25 2.62
CA ALA A 182 2.13 -15.46 3.41
C ALA A 182 2.78 -16.65 2.71
N HIS A 183 2.58 -16.78 1.39
CA HIS A 183 3.27 -17.78 0.57
C HIS A 183 4.77 -17.56 0.57
N THR A 184 5.24 -16.34 0.31
CA THR A 184 6.68 -16.00 0.34
C THR A 184 7.29 -16.29 1.71
N TRP A 185 6.59 -16.01 2.81
CA TRP A 185 7.07 -16.32 4.15
C TRP A 185 7.20 -17.82 4.39
N ALA A 186 6.19 -18.60 3.99
CA ALA A 186 6.23 -20.06 4.11
C ALA A 186 7.36 -20.66 3.27
N GLU A 187 7.55 -20.19 2.04
CA GLU A 187 8.63 -20.61 1.16
C GLU A 187 10.00 -20.24 1.74
N PHE A 188 10.18 -19.02 2.25
CA PHE A 188 11.42 -18.59 2.89
C PHE A 188 11.78 -19.46 4.10
N CYS A 189 10.78 -19.83 4.91
CA CYS A 189 10.99 -20.72 6.04
C CYS A 189 11.37 -22.15 5.59
N LEU A 190 10.75 -22.66 4.53
CA LEU A 190 11.09 -23.98 3.95
C LEU A 190 12.51 -23.98 3.37
N GLU A 191 12.85 -22.96 2.58
CA GLU A 191 14.18 -22.78 1.99
C GLU A 191 15.27 -22.73 3.09
N LYS A 192 15.04 -21.99 4.19
CA LYS A 192 15.99 -21.96 5.31
C LYS A 192 16.12 -23.29 6.05
N ILE A 193 15.07 -24.12 6.08
CA ILE A 193 15.13 -25.47 6.64
C ILE A 193 15.97 -26.37 5.74
N GLU A 194 15.78 -26.29 4.41
CA GLU A 194 16.53 -27.07 3.42
C GLU A 194 18.02 -26.67 3.39
N GLU A 195 18.34 -25.37 3.45
CA GLU A 195 19.72 -24.88 3.43
C GLU A 195 20.50 -25.15 4.72
N THR A 196 19.86 -25.02 5.88
CA THR A 196 20.58 -25.01 7.18
C THR A 196 20.41 -26.32 7.96
N GLU A 197 19.50 -27.23 7.54
CA GLU A 197 19.07 -28.44 8.28
C GLU A 197 18.74 -28.18 9.77
N SER A 198 18.44 -26.93 10.13
CA SER A 198 18.34 -26.52 11.53
C SER A 198 17.02 -26.97 12.14
N LYS A 199 17.11 -27.73 13.24
CA LYS A 199 15.96 -28.10 14.08
C LYS A 199 15.18 -26.89 14.59
N GLY A 200 15.83 -25.72 14.70
CA GLY A 200 15.20 -24.47 15.12
C GLY A 200 14.15 -23.99 14.13
N TRP A 201 14.50 -23.86 12.85
CA TRP A 201 13.57 -23.40 11.80
C TRP A 201 12.41 -24.37 11.59
N ARG A 202 12.66 -25.68 11.70
CA ARG A 202 11.59 -26.70 11.67
C ARG A 202 10.61 -26.54 12.84
N THR A 203 11.12 -26.24 14.03
CA THR A 203 10.29 -25.96 15.21
C THR A 203 9.50 -24.67 15.03
N VAL A 204 10.09 -23.63 14.43
CA VAL A 204 9.42 -22.36 14.12
C VAL A 204 8.29 -22.58 13.11
N LEU A 205 8.51 -23.35 12.04
CA LEU A 205 7.48 -23.64 11.05
C LEU A 205 6.33 -24.44 11.67
N ILE A 206 6.60 -25.56 12.34
CA ILE A 206 5.55 -26.37 12.98
C ILE A 206 4.83 -25.58 14.08
N GLY A 207 5.56 -24.83 14.89
CA GLY A 207 5.00 -24.01 15.96
C GLY A 207 4.12 -22.88 15.44
N SER A 208 4.56 -22.16 14.39
CA SER A 208 3.76 -21.08 13.79
C SER A 208 2.50 -21.59 13.11
N THR A 209 2.58 -22.70 12.36
CA THR A 209 1.41 -23.32 11.73
C THR A 209 0.37 -23.81 12.73
N LEU A 210 0.81 -24.52 13.78
CA LEU A 210 -0.06 -24.96 14.86
C LEU A 210 -0.69 -23.77 15.58
N GLY A 211 0.11 -22.74 15.90
CA GLY A 211 -0.35 -21.52 16.52
C GLY A 211 -1.42 -20.80 15.70
N MET A 212 -1.26 -20.75 14.37
CA MET A 212 -2.24 -20.12 13.48
C MET A 212 -3.57 -20.87 13.43
N TYR A 213 -3.55 -22.21 13.39
CA TYR A 213 -4.79 -22.98 13.47
C TYR A 213 -5.50 -22.83 14.83
N ILE A 214 -4.74 -22.85 15.93
CA ILE A 214 -5.30 -22.64 17.28
C ILE A 214 -5.92 -21.23 17.37
N ALA A 215 -5.22 -20.21 16.88
CA ALA A 215 -5.72 -18.83 16.88
C ALA A 215 -6.99 -18.69 16.01
N SER A 216 -7.02 -19.34 14.84
CA SER A 216 -8.19 -19.36 13.95
C SER A 216 -9.39 -20.02 14.63
N LEU A 217 -9.17 -21.15 15.30
CA LEU A 217 -10.22 -21.84 16.05
C LEU A 217 -10.73 -20.98 17.22
N ALA A 218 -9.82 -20.37 17.99
CA ALA A 218 -10.17 -19.49 19.09
C ALA A 218 -10.99 -18.27 18.62
N MET A 219 -10.57 -17.61 17.54
CA MET A 219 -11.33 -16.50 16.94
C MET A 219 -12.72 -16.96 16.48
N THR A 220 -12.82 -18.15 15.89
CA THR A 220 -14.11 -18.73 15.47
C THR A 220 -15.04 -18.97 16.66
N ILE A 221 -14.51 -19.53 17.76
CA ILE A 221 -15.27 -19.75 19.00
C ILE A 221 -15.75 -18.41 19.58
N VAL A 222 -14.86 -17.41 19.66
CA VAL A 222 -15.22 -16.06 20.12
C VAL A 222 -16.31 -15.46 19.25
N MET A 223 -16.25 -15.63 17.93
CA MET A 223 -17.30 -15.15 17.02
C MET A 223 -18.66 -15.79 17.33
N TYR A 224 -18.71 -17.11 17.56
CA TYR A 224 -19.95 -17.79 17.95
C TYR A 224 -20.49 -17.35 19.31
N ILE A 225 -19.62 -17.07 20.28
CA ILE A 225 -20.07 -16.66 21.63
C ILE A 225 -20.62 -15.23 21.62
N PHE A 226 -19.96 -14.31 20.93
CA PHE A 226 -20.28 -12.87 21.04
C PHE A 226 -21.21 -12.33 19.95
N PHE A 227 -21.21 -12.93 18.75
CA PHE A 227 -21.90 -12.36 17.57
C PHE A 227 -23.01 -13.26 17.00
N SER A 228 -23.17 -14.49 17.50
CA SER A 228 -24.10 -15.51 16.99
C SER A 228 -25.30 -15.73 17.95
N GLY A 229 -26.04 -14.65 18.24
CA GLY A 229 -27.31 -14.72 18.97
C GLY A 229 -28.44 -15.39 18.17
N SER A 230 -29.56 -15.71 18.82
CA SER A 230 -30.72 -16.38 18.19
C SER A 230 -31.33 -15.60 17.02
N ASN A 231 -31.24 -14.27 17.05
CA ASN A 231 -31.77 -13.38 16.00
C ASN A 231 -30.72 -12.98 14.93
N CYS A 232 -29.49 -13.49 15.04
CA CYS A 232 -28.34 -13.08 14.24
C CYS A 232 -28.02 -14.09 13.11
N SER A 233 -29.01 -14.43 12.29
CA SER A 233 -28.88 -15.48 11.26
C SER A 233 -27.77 -15.22 10.23
N MET A 234 -27.52 -13.95 9.89
CA MET A 234 -26.44 -13.56 8.97
C MET A 234 -25.07 -13.94 9.54
N ASN A 235 -24.78 -13.55 10.79
CA ASN A 235 -23.51 -13.87 11.44
C ASN A 235 -23.33 -15.38 11.57
N ASN A 236 -24.37 -16.10 11.96
CA ASN A 236 -24.34 -17.56 12.08
C ASN A 236 -23.95 -18.21 10.75
N ALA A 237 -24.57 -17.78 9.65
CA ALA A 237 -24.28 -18.30 8.31
C ALA A 237 -22.85 -17.96 7.87
N VAL A 238 -22.43 -16.70 8.02
CA VAL A 238 -21.10 -16.24 7.61
C VAL A 238 -19.98 -16.95 8.38
N ILE A 239 -20.10 -17.09 9.70
CA ILE A 239 -19.12 -17.79 10.54
C ILE A 239 -19.07 -19.28 10.15
N THR A 240 -20.23 -19.91 9.94
CA THR A 240 -20.31 -21.33 9.54
C THR A 240 -19.68 -21.58 8.17
N ILE A 241 -19.97 -20.73 7.18
CA ILE A 241 -19.39 -20.85 5.84
C ILE A 241 -17.87 -20.67 5.90
N ASN A 242 -17.37 -19.69 6.66
CA ASN A 242 -15.93 -19.50 6.83
C ASN A 242 -15.25 -20.73 7.46
N LEU A 243 -15.87 -21.32 8.50
CA LEU A 243 -15.37 -22.56 9.12
C LEU A 243 -15.33 -23.73 8.12
N ILE A 244 -16.35 -23.88 7.28
CA ILE A 244 -16.37 -24.92 6.24
C ILE A 244 -15.26 -24.69 5.21
N MET A 245 -15.12 -23.47 4.69
CA MET A 245 -14.07 -23.13 3.72
C MET A 245 -12.67 -23.33 4.30
N TRP A 246 -12.46 -22.97 5.56
CA TRP A 246 -11.21 -23.24 6.28
C TRP A 246 -10.88 -24.74 6.31
N LEU A 247 -11.83 -25.58 6.72
CA LEU A 247 -11.62 -27.03 6.79
C LEU A 247 -11.35 -27.64 5.41
N LEU A 248 -12.10 -27.21 4.38
CA LEU A 248 -11.92 -27.64 3.00
C LEU A 248 -10.54 -27.26 2.45
N ALA A 249 -10.12 -26.00 2.60
CA ALA A 249 -8.80 -25.55 2.15
C ALA A 249 -7.66 -26.34 2.82
N SER A 250 -7.80 -26.62 4.12
CA SER A 250 -6.84 -27.42 4.87
C SER A 250 -6.78 -28.87 4.36
N PHE A 251 -7.93 -29.50 4.10
CA PHE A 251 -8.00 -30.86 3.56
C PHE A 251 -7.39 -30.96 2.16
N ILE A 252 -7.71 -30.01 1.28
CA ILE A 252 -7.18 -29.97 -0.10
C ILE A 252 -5.65 -29.82 -0.08
N SER A 253 -5.09 -29.01 0.83
CA SER A 253 -3.64 -28.81 0.93
C SER A 253 -2.83 -30.06 1.33
N VAL A 254 -3.48 -31.05 1.94
CA VAL A 254 -2.86 -32.31 2.38
C VAL A 254 -3.17 -33.47 1.42
N ASN A 255 -4.02 -33.25 0.42
CA ASN A 255 -4.38 -34.29 -0.53
C ASN A 255 -3.13 -34.76 -1.31
N PRO A 256 -2.79 -36.07 -1.30
CA PRO A 256 -1.62 -36.60 -2.00
C PRO A 256 -1.56 -36.20 -3.47
N THR A 257 -2.69 -36.21 -4.18
CA THR A 257 -2.75 -35.82 -5.59
C THR A 257 -2.34 -34.35 -5.78
N VAL A 258 -2.71 -33.45 -4.87
CA VAL A 258 -2.30 -32.04 -4.96
C VAL A 258 -0.81 -31.89 -4.69
N GLN A 259 -0.26 -32.64 -3.74
CA GLN A 259 1.16 -32.60 -3.39
C GLN A 259 2.07 -33.18 -4.48
N GLU A 260 1.58 -34.14 -5.27
CA GLU A 260 2.30 -34.67 -6.43
C GLU A 260 2.52 -33.61 -7.52
N PHE A 261 1.51 -32.79 -7.82
CA PHE A 261 1.61 -31.72 -8.83
C PHE A 261 2.16 -30.41 -8.26
N ASN A 262 2.11 -30.21 -6.94
CA ASN A 262 2.66 -29.04 -6.26
C ASN A 262 3.35 -29.45 -4.94
N PRO A 263 4.65 -29.81 -4.95
CA PRO A 263 5.37 -30.28 -3.76
C PRO A 263 5.57 -29.18 -2.70
N LYS A 264 5.39 -27.91 -3.06
CA LYS A 264 5.42 -26.78 -2.12
C LYS A 264 4.09 -26.57 -1.40
N ALA A 265 3.02 -27.24 -1.83
CA ALA A 265 1.73 -27.19 -1.15
C ALA A 265 1.85 -27.81 0.26
N GLY A 266 1.51 -27.03 1.28
CA GLY A 266 1.61 -27.50 2.66
C GLY A 266 0.62 -26.84 3.61
N LEU A 267 0.46 -27.48 4.77
CA LEU A 267 -0.41 -27.02 5.86
C LEU A 267 -0.09 -25.61 6.34
N ALA A 268 1.14 -25.14 6.16
CA ALA A 268 1.55 -23.79 6.57
C ALA A 268 0.85 -22.69 5.79
N GLN A 269 0.77 -22.86 4.47
CA GLN A 269 0.10 -21.90 3.59
C GLN A 269 -1.40 -21.90 3.86
N ALA A 270 -2.01 -23.09 4.06
CA ALA A 270 -3.42 -23.22 4.41
C ALA A 270 -3.74 -22.57 5.78
N ALA A 271 -2.87 -22.73 6.78
CA ALA A 271 -3.03 -22.12 8.10
C ALA A 271 -3.00 -20.58 8.04
N MET A 272 -2.14 -20.02 7.20
CA MET A 272 -2.07 -18.57 6.98
C MET A 272 -3.33 -18.01 6.33
N VAL A 273 -3.83 -18.67 5.29
CA VAL A 273 -5.10 -18.28 4.64
C VAL A 273 -6.26 -18.41 5.62
N ALA A 274 -6.28 -19.47 6.43
CA ALA A 274 -7.29 -19.72 7.44
C ALA A 274 -7.36 -18.62 8.51
N ILE A 275 -6.23 -18.27 9.12
CA ILE A 275 -6.20 -17.24 10.18
C ILE A 275 -6.59 -15.88 9.62
N TYR A 276 -6.16 -15.56 8.41
CA TYR A 276 -6.48 -14.29 7.78
C TYR A 276 -7.96 -14.18 7.39
N CYS A 277 -8.54 -15.20 6.76
CA CYS A 277 -9.97 -15.19 6.41
C CYS A 277 -10.86 -15.21 7.67
N THR A 278 -10.42 -15.90 8.73
CA THR A 278 -11.09 -15.85 10.03
C THR A 278 -11.01 -14.45 10.65
N TYR A 279 -9.88 -13.77 10.56
CA TYR A 279 -9.75 -12.37 10.97
C TYR A 279 -10.66 -11.44 10.15
N LEU A 280 -10.72 -11.61 8.82
CA LEU A 280 -11.63 -10.82 7.97
C LEU A 280 -13.09 -11.07 8.34
N THR A 281 -13.45 -12.31 8.65
CA THR A 281 -14.79 -12.67 9.11
C THR A 281 -15.10 -12.02 10.45
N MET A 282 -14.18 -12.06 11.41
CA MET A 282 -14.32 -11.38 12.70
C MET A 282 -14.45 -9.86 12.53
N SER A 283 -13.65 -9.28 11.63
CA SER A 283 -13.74 -7.87 11.27
C SER A 283 -15.06 -7.53 10.59
N ALA A 284 -15.65 -8.44 9.81
CA ALA A 284 -16.92 -8.23 9.14
C ALA A 284 -18.10 -8.24 10.12
N VAL A 285 -18.17 -9.23 11.02
CA VAL A 285 -19.25 -9.33 12.02
C VAL A 285 -19.15 -8.22 13.08
N SER A 286 -17.95 -7.75 13.39
CA SER A 286 -17.75 -6.59 14.29
C SER A 286 -18.05 -5.23 13.65
N MET A 287 -18.22 -5.19 12.33
CA MET A 287 -18.63 -4.02 11.56
C MET A 287 -20.13 -4.01 11.21
N GLU A 288 -20.86 -5.06 11.57
CA GLU A 288 -22.32 -5.08 11.44
C GLU A 288 -22.93 -3.98 12.33
N PRO A 289 -23.85 -3.15 11.80
CA PRO A 289 -24.59 -2.18 12.62
C PRO A 289 -25.44 -2.90 13.67
N ASP A 290 -25.62 -2.29 14.84
CA ASP A 290 -26.30 -2.93 15.99
C ASP A 290 -27.84 -2.85 15.93
N ASP A 291 -28.45 -3.06 14.76
CA ASP A 291 -29.91 -3.02 14.58
C ASP A 291 -30.62 -4.20 15.25
N LYS A 292 -29.99 -5.37 15.25
CA LYS A 292 -30.51 -6.63 15.82
C LYS A 292 -29.86 -7.00 17.16
N GLN A 293 -29.11 -6.09 17.78
CA GLN A 293 -28.34 -6.32 19.00
C GLN A 293 -27.30 -7.45 18.88
N CYS A 294 -26.80 -7.68 17.66
CA CYS A 294 -25.85 -8.75 17.36
C CYS A 294 -24.40 -8.38 17.67
N ASN A 295 -24.10 -7.10 17.90
CA ASN A 295 -22.72 -6.62 18.04
C ASN A 295 -22.51 -5.94 19.41
N PRO A 296 -22.08 -6.70 20.44
CA PRO A 296 -21.88 -6.15 21.78
C PRO A 296 -20.79 -5.08 21.86
N LEU A 297 -19.86 -5.04 20.90
CA LEU A 297 -18.75 -4.08 20.88
C LEU A 297 -19.20 -2.65 20.59
N ILE A 298 -20.40 -2.45 20.03
CA ILE A 298 -20.94 -1.12 19.75
C ILE A 298 -21.41 -0.44 21.05
N ARG A 299 -21.70 -1.22 22.10
CA ARG A 299 -22.34 -0.76 23.33
C ARG A 299 -21.35 -0.37 24.45
N SER A 300 -20.03 -0.52 24.25
CA SER A 300 -19.01 -0.10 25.22
C SER A 300 -18.60 1.37 25.01
N GLN A 301 -18.85 2.22 26.02
CA GLN A 301 -18.75 3.69 25.91
C GLN A 301 -17.42 4.30 26.42
N GLY A 302 -16.45 3.51 26.87
CA GLY A 302 -15.24 4.03 27.51
C GLY A 302 -14.12 4.41 26.52
N THR A 303 -13.87 5.72 26.35
CA THR A 303 -12.72 6.33 25.61
C THR A 303 -12.89 6.51 24.09
N ARG A 304 -14.04 7.03 23.65
CA ARG A 304 -14.40 7.15 22.22
C ARG A 304 -13.48 8.10 21.41
N THR A 305 -13.15 9.30 21.91
CA THR A 305 -12.45 10.32 21.08
C THR A 305 -10.97 10.01 20.85
N THR A 306 -10.19 9.75 21.90
CA THR A 306 -8.76 9.43 21.77
C THR A 306 -8.53 8.14 20.98
N SER A 307 -9.38 7.13 21.17
CA SER A 307 -9.31 5.89 20.40
C SER A 307 -9.64 6.10 18.91
N ILE A 308 -10.61 6.96 18.58
CA ILE A 308 -10.93 7.30 17.19
C ILE A 308 -9.75 8.03 16.52
N VAL A 309 -9.15 9.01 17.18
CA VAL A 309 -8.02 9.77 16.60
C VAL A 309 -6.80 8.88 16.39
N ILE A 310 -6.42 8.09 17.39
CA ILE A 310 -5.30 7.14 17.26
C ILE A 310 -5.60 6.09 16.18
N GLY A 311 -6.82 5.54 16.17
CA GLY A 311 -7.26 4.58 15.17
C GLY A 311 -7.23 5.14 13.76
N ALA A 312 -7.65 6.40 13.56
CA ALA A 312 -7.60 7.07 12.26
C ALA A 312 -6.16 7.26 11.76
N ILE A 313 -5.25 7.74 12.61
CA ILE A 313 -3.83 7.95 12.25
C ILE A 313 -3.17 6.63 11.89
N VAL A 314 -3.35 5.59 12.73
CA VAL A 314 -2.80 4.25 12.46
C VAL A 314 -3.36 3.68 11.16
N THR A 315 -4.65 3.88 10.90
CA THR A 315 -5.29 3.43 9.65
C THR A 315 -4.69 4.13 8.44
N MET A 316 -4.51 5.44 8.47
CA MET A 316 -3.91 6.20 7.36
C MET A 316 -2.45 5.79 7.10
N LEU A 317 -1.65 5.60 8.16
CA LEU A 317 -0.27 5.10 8.05
C LEU A 317 -0.23 3.69 7.46
N THR A 318 -1.13 2.82 7.92
CA THR A 318 -1.23 1.45 7.41
C THR A 318 -1.62 1.44 5.93
N VAL A 319 -2.57 2.28 5.51
CA VAL A 319 -2.95 2.44 4.09
C VAL A 319 -1.76 2.95 3.27
N ALA A 320 -1.02 3.95 3.75
CA ALA A 320 0.15 4.46 3.02
C ALA A 320 1.25 3.39 2.87
N TYR A 321 1.55 2.64 3.94
CA TYR A 321 2.53 1.54 3.90
C TYR A 321 2.10 0.42 2.96
N THR A 322 0.87 -0.07 3.11
CA THR A 322 0.32 -1.15 2.28
C THR A 322 0.23 -0.76 0.82
N THR A 323 -0.18 0.47 0.50
CA THR A 323 -0.22 1.01 -0.87
C THR A 323 1.18 1.06 -1.47
N THR A 324 2.16 1.59 -0.74
CA THR A 324 3.55 1.69 -1.22
C THR A 324 4.11 0.31 -1.53
N ARG A 325 3.89 -0.64 -0.62
CA ARG A 325 4.32 -2.02 -0.80
C ARG A 325 3.63 -2.68 -1.99
N ALA A 326 2.30 -2.58 -2.06
CA ALA A 326 1.48 -3.08 -3.16
C ALA A 326 1.96 -2.57 -4.52
N ALA A 327 2.25 -1.27 -4.60
CA ALA A 327 2.69 -0.60 -5.81
C ALA A 327 4.11 -1.00 -6.26
N THR A 328 4.89 -1.63 -5.38
CA THR A 328 6.26 -2.08 -5.66
C THR A 328 6.37 -3.58 -5.90
N GLN A 329 5.45 -4.37 -5.36
CA GLN A 329 5.40 -5.79 -5.67
C GLN A 329 4.94 -5.95 -7.12
N SER A 330 5.70 -6.71 -7.92
CA SER A 330 5.30 -7.09 -9.27
C SER A 330 4.14 -8.07 -9.17
N LEU A 331 2.92 -7.55 -8.97
CA LEU A 331 1.69 -8.26 -9.31
C LEU A 331 1.86 -8.64 -10.77
N GLY A 332 1.89 -9.94 -11.11
CA GLY A 332 2.27 -10.56 -12.39
C GLY A 332 1.51 -10.09 -13.66
N LEU A 333 1.42 -8.78 -13.86
CA LEU A 333 0.70 -7.99 -14.84
C LEU A 333 1.68 -7.16 -15.70
N GLY A 334 2.97 -7.53 -15.74
CA GLY A 334 3.90 -6.92 -16.70
C GLY A 334 5.39 -6.91 -16.37
N SER A 335 5.86 -7.59 -15.33
CA SER A 335 7.30 -7.82 -15.16
C SER A 335 7.53 -9.28 -14.84
N SER A 336 7.77 -10.06 -15.89
CA SER A 336 8.36 -11.39 -15.79
C SER A 336 9.59 -11.31 -14.90
N GLY A 337 9.55 -12.04 -13.79
CA GLY A 337 10.65 -12.25 -12.85
C GLY A 337 11.78 -13.09 -13.45
N ALA A 338 12.29 -12.66 -14.60
CA ALA A 338 13.57 -13.12 -15.08
C ALA A 338 14.64 -12.36 -14.29
N ILE A 339 15.22 -13.01 -13.29
CA ILE A 339 16.60 -12.75 -12.91
C ILE A 339 17.40 -13.04 -14.18
N ARG A 340 17.74 -12.00 -14.93
CA ARG A 340 18.58 -12.14 -16.13
C ARG A 340 19.98 -11.70 -15.73
N LEU A 341 20.89 -12.67 -15.73
CA LEU A 341 22.33 -12.39 -15.77
C LEU A 341 22.61 -11.47 -16.98
N PRO A 342 23.66 -10.63 -16.93
CA PRO A 342 24.04 -9.79 -18.06
C PRO A 342 24.35 -10.69 -19.27
N GLU A 343 23.41 -10.83 -20.19
CA GLU A 343 23.71 -11.28 -21.55
C GLU A 343 24.23 -10.05 -22.28
N ASP A 344 25.56 -9.91 -22.29
CA ASP A 344 26.36 -9.33 -23.38
C ASP A 344 27.85 -9.34 -22.97
N ASP A 345 28.44 -10.53 -22.80
CA ASP A 345 29.89 -10.71 -22.99
C ASP A 345 30.14 -10.92 -24.50
N GLU A 346 29.99 -9.85 -25.28
CA GLU A 346 30.54 -9.81 -26.63
C GLU A 346 32.07 -9.65 -26.52
N HIS A 347 32.79 -10.76 -26.51
CA HIS A 347 34.25 -10.78 -26.65
C HIS A 347 34.65 -10.34 -28.07
N GLY A 348 34.75 -9.02 -28.29
CA GLY A 348 35.47 -8.46 -29.43
C GLY A 348 36.98 -8.57 -29.22
N LEU A 349 37.71 -9.17 -30.17
CA LEU A 349 39.17 -9.18 -30.16
C LEU A 349 39.71 -7.75 -30.25
N VAL A 350 40.24 -7.23 -29.15
CA VAL A 350 40.85 -5.91 -29.06
C VAL A 350 42.23 -5.96 -29.73
N THR A 351 42.29 -5.57 -31.01
CA THR A 351 43.54 -5.47 -31.78
C THR A 351 44.12 -4.06 -31.83
N GLN A 352 43.63 -3.14 -30.99
CA GLN A 352 44.21 -1.80 -30.84
C GLN A 352 44.54 -1.48 -29.39
N GLN A 353 45.67 -0.81 -29.19
CA GLN A 353 46.13 -0.35 -27.90
C GLN A 353 45.20 0.78 -27.40
N PRO A 354 44.44 0.60 -26.30
CA PRO A 354 43.45 1.58 -25.89
C PRO A 354 44.11 2.77 -25.18
N GLY A 355 43.72 3.97 -25.61
CA GLY A 355 44.00 5.23 -24.93
C GLY A 355 42.84 5.61 -24.03
N SER A 356 42.76 5.03 -22.82
CA SER A 356 42.04 5.62 -21.69
C SER A 356 42.42 4.89 -20.39
N ARG A 357 42.63 5.64 -19.31
CA ARG A 357 43.03 5.10 -17.98
C ARG A 357 42.02 4.09 -17.41
N ARG A 358 40.77 4.12 -17.89
CA ARG A 358 39.66 3.27 -17.45
C ARG A 358 39.74 1.86 -18.03
N GLU A 359 40.05 1.73 -19.32
CA GLU A 359 40.27 0.41 -19.94
C GLU A 359 41.52 -0.26 -19.35
N MET A 360 42.57 0.51 -19.02
CA MET A 360 43.73 -0.03 -18.30
C MET A 360 43.38 -0.55 -16.90
N ARG A 361 42.50 0.13 -16.16
CA ARG A 361 42.06 -0.32 -14.82
C ARG A 361 41.15 -1.54 -14.92
N ALA A 362 40.18 -1.54 -15.84
CA ALA A 362 39.29 -2.67 -16.06
C ALA A 362 40.05 -3.92 -16.50
N GLU A 363 41.07 -3.76 -17.36
CA GLU A 363 41.90 -4.89 -17.77
C GLU A 363 42.88 -5.33 -16.68
N ALA A 364 43.40 -4.41 -15.86
CA ALA A 364 44.19 -4.77 -14.68
C ALA A 364 43.36 -5.58 -13.65
N LEU A 365 42.09 -5.20 -13.42
CA LEU A 365 41.17 -5.94 -12.56
C LEU A 365 40.83 -7.32 -13.14
N ARG A 366 40.56 -7.41 -14.46
CA ARG A 366 40.35 -8.70 -15.13
C ARG A 366 41.56 -9.62 -15.01
N ARG A 367 42.77 -9.11 -15.24
CA ARG A 367 44.01 -9.88 -15.06
C ARG A 367 44.23 -10.32 -13.62
N ALA A 368 43.93 -9.46 -12.65
CA ALA A 368 44.02 -9.80 -11.23
C ALA A 368 43.04 -10.92 -10.83
N VAL A 369 41.86 -10.98 -11.46
CA VAL A 369 40.89 -12.07 -11.29
C VAL A 369 41.34 -13.36 -11.99
N GLU A 370 41.85 -13.27 -13.22
CA GLU A 370 42.43 -14.43 -13.94
C GLU A 370 43.66 -15.01 -13.23
N GLU A 371 44.47 -14.16 -12.60
CA GLU A 371 45.61 -14.56 -11.76
C GLU A 371 45.16 -15.14 -10.40
N GLY A 372 43.86 -15.10 -10.09
CA GLY A 372 43.28 -15.63 -8.85
C GLY A 372 43.56 -14.78 -7.61
N SER A 373 44.08 -13.56 -7.79
CA SER A 373 44.39 -12.62 -6.70
C SER A 373 43.15 -11.89 -6.18
N LEU A 374 42.08 -11.83 -6.98
CA LEU A 374 40.79 -11.23 -6.63
C LEU A 374 39.63 -12.17 -7.00
N PRO A 375 38.54 -12.20 -6.21
CA PRO A 375 37.34 -12.95 -6.55
C PRO A 375 36.60 -12.31 -7.73
N ALA A 376 35.89 -13.13 -8.52
CA ALA A 376 35.15 -12.69 -9.70
C ALA A 376 34.12 -11.56 -9.43
N ASP A 377 33.64 -11.44 -8.19
CA ASP A 377 32.76 -10.36 -7.73
C ASP A 377 33.39 -8.96 -7.81
N ALA A 378 34.72 -8.84 -7.84
CA ALA A 378 35.40 -7.55 -7.95
C ALA A 378 35.15 -6.84 -9.30
N LEU A 379 34.71 -7.59 -10.33
CA LEU A 379 34.34 -7.03 -11.64
C LEU A 379 32.96 -6.37 -11.64
N LEU A 380 32.09 -6.72 -10.68
CA LEU A 380 30.73 -6.18 -10.58
C LEU A 380 30.66 -4.89 -9.74
N SER A 381 31.66 -4.64 -8.89
CA SER A 381 31.66 -3.49 -7.98
C SER A 381 32.10 -2.15 -8.61
N ASP A 382 32.70 -2.15 -9.80
CA ASP A 382 33.25 -0.94 -10.44
C ASP A 382 32.26 -0.26 -11.43
N ASP A 383 31.05 -0.80 -11.63
CA ASP A 383 30.00 -0.15 -12.44
C ASP A 383 29.31 1.05 -11.74
N ASP A 384 29.54 1.20 -10.43
CA ASP A 384 28.97 2.28 -9.60
C ASP A 384 29.81 3.57 -9.55
N GLU A 385 31.02 3.59 -10.11
CA GLU A 385 31.85 4.80 -10.22
C GLU A 385 32.00 5.26 -11.68
N SER A 386 30.88 5.58 -12.32
CA SER A 386 30.92 6.37 -13.55
C SER A 386 31.15 7.86 -13.23
N ASP A 387 32.41 8.30 -13.30
CA ASP A 387 32.83 9.71 -13.36
C ASP A 387 32.52 10.32 -14.74
N ASP A 388 31.29 10.12 -15.24
CA ASP A 388 30.71 10.92 -16.32
C ASP A 388 29.79 11.93 -15.66
N GLY A 389 30.20 13.20 -15.64
CA GLY A 389 29.54 14.34 -14.98
C GLY A 389 28.15 14.73 -15.51
N ASN A 390 27.36 13.76 -15.98
CA ASN A 390 25.99 13.94 -16.45
C ASN A 390 25.00 12.87 -15.94
N GLY A 391 25.45 11.92 -15.12
CA GLY A 391 24.57 10.99 -14.39
C GLY A 391 24.23 11.53 -13.00
N ALA A 392 22.94 11.63 -12.65
CA ALA A 392 22.55 12.02 -11.31
C ALA A 392 23.04 10.96 -10.29
N PRO A 393 23.82 11.32 -9.26
CA PRO A 393 24.27 10.36 -8.25
C PRO A 393 23.05 9.68 -7.60
N GLY A 394 22.98 8.35 -7.66
CA GLY A 394 21.90 7.54 -7.06
C GLY A 394 20.74 7.13 -7.99
N ASP A 395 20.92 7.15 -9.32
CA ASP A 395 19.94 6.57 -10.28
C ASP A 395 20.04 5.04 -10.35
N ASP A 396 19.20 4.35 -9.56
CA ASP A 396 19.08 2.89 -9.45
C ASP A 396 18.16 2.26 -10.52
N GLU A 397 17.70 3.03 -11.50
CA GLU A 397 16.74 2.61 -12.55
C GLU A 397 17.25 2.80 -13.99
N ARG A 398 18.57 3.03 -14.15
CA ARG A 398 19.22 3.34 -15.43
C ARG A 398 19.05 2.27 -16.50
N GLN A 399 19.18 1.00 -16.14
CA GLN A 399 19.02 -0.11 -17.08
C GLN A 399 17.55 -0.53 -17.21
N ARG A 400 16.84 -0.67 -16.08
CA ARG A 400 15.42 -1.01 -16.04
C ARG A 400 14.77 -0.41 -14.78
N THR A 401 13.48 -0.09 -14.85
CA THR A 401 12.71 0.39 -13.70
C THR A 401 12.53 -0.71 -12.65
N GLN A 402 12.66 -0.39 -11.36
CA GLN A 402 12.49 -1.35 -10.24
C GLN A 402 11.04 -1.81 -10.08
N TYR A 403 10.09 -1.00 -10.54
CA TYR A 403 8.65 -1.28 -10.53
C TYR A 403 7.98 -0.66 -11.75
N ASN A 404 6.81 -1.16 -12.13
CA ASN A 404 6.06 -0.59 -13.24
C ASN A 404 5.38 0.72 -12.80
N TYR A 405 5.81 1.85 -13.35
CA TYR A 405 5.30 3.18 -12.98
C TYR A 405 3.79 3.34 -13.21
N SER A 406 3.24 2.73 -14.27
CA SER A 406 1.80 2.79 -14.54
C SER A 406 1.00 2.03 -13.50
N VAL A 407 1.40 0.79 -13.20
CA VAL A 407 0.75 -0.03 -12.17
C VAL A 407 0.85 0.64 -10.80
N PHE A 408 1.99 1.26 -10.50
CA PHE A 408 2.19 2.03 -9.29
C PHE A 408 1.12 3.12 -9.13
N HIS A 409 0.89 3.93 -10.17
CA HIS A 409 -0.12 4.98 -10.10
C HIS A 409 -1.56 4.48 -10.13
N VAL A 410 -1.83 3.34 -10.78
CA VAL A 410 -3.15 2.68 -10.67
C VAL A 410 -3.43 2.28 -9.23
N ILE A 411 -2.47 1.68 -8.53
CA ILE A 411 -2.63 1.25 -7.14
C ILE A 411 -2.82 2.45 -6.20
N PHE A 412 -2.06 3.53 -6.41
CA PHE A 412 -2.25 4.78 -5.67
C PHE A 412 -3.62 5.41 -5.95
N PHE A 413 -4.12 5.41 -7.20
CA PHE A 413 -5.48 5.83 -7.52
C PHE A 413 -6.52 5.01 -6.73
N LEU A 414 -6.40 3.68 -6.73
CA LEU A 414 -7.30 2.82 -5.97
C LEU A 414 -7.22 3.10 -4.46
N ALA A 415 -6.04 3.38 -3.92
CA ALA A 415 -5.87 3.80 -2.53
C ALA A 415 -6.61 5.10 -2.22
N THR A 416 -6.62 6.09 -3.12
CA THR A 416 -7.39 7.33 -2.92
C THR A 416 -8.89 7.08 -2.86
N THR A 417 -9.41 6.19 -3.71
CA THR A 417 -10.84 5.80 -3.67
C THR A 417 -11.20 5.01 -2.42
N TRP A 418 -10.27 4.19 -1.92
CA TRP A 418 -10.38 3.51 -0.63
C TRP A 418 -10.45 4.51 0.52
N ILE A 419 -9.56 5.50 0.58
CA ILE A 419 -9.57 6.55 1.62
C ILE A 419 -10.90 7.31 1.59
N ALA A 420 -11.35 7.73 0.42
CA ALA A 420 -12.63 8.42 0.27
C ALA A 420 -13.81 7.58 0.79
N SER A 421 -13.85 6.29 0.43
CA SER A 421 -14.91 5.38 0.89
C SER A 421 -14.80 5.05 2.38
N LEU A 422 -13.58 4.93 2.91
CA LEU A 422 -13.33 4.71 4.33
C LEU A 422 -13.85 5.86 5.18
N LEU A 423 -13.59 7.09 4.73
CA LEU A 423 -14.07 8.30 5.40
C LEU A 423 -15.59 8.48 5.23
N ASP A 424 -16.16 8.13 4.07
CA ASP A 424 -17.63 8.10 3.83
C ASP A 424 -18.36 7.18 4.82
N MET A 425 -17.86 5.95 4.96
CA MET A 425 -18.43 4.97 5.91
C MET A 425 -18.35 5.43 7.36
N SER A 426 -17.42 6.33 7.69
CA SER A 426 -17.36 6.91 9.03
C SER A 426 -18.57 7.83 9.26
N ILE A 427 -18.92 8.70 8.31
CA ILE A 427 -20.04 9.67 8.43
C ILE A 427 -21.38 8.94 8.62
N SER A 428 -21.62 7.85 7.90
CA SER A 428 -22.86 7.06 8.03
C SER A 428 -23.06 6.38 9.40
N ALA A 429 -22.00 6.28 10.22
CA ALA A 429 -22.06 5.63 11.52
C ALA A 429 -22.38 6.58 12.69
N ASP A 430 -22.55 7.88 12.44
CA ASP A 430 -22.80 8.89 13.48
C ASP A 430 -24.14 9.60 13.23
N GLN A 431 -25.21 9.16 13.91
CA GLN A 431 -26.43 9.95 14.03
C GLN A 431 -26.41 10.90 15.25
N ASP A 432 -25.45 10.77 16.19
CA ASP A 432 -25.50 11.49 17.49
C ASP A 432 -24.13 11.92 18.10
N GLY A 433 -23.01 11.96 17.34
CA GLY A 433 -21.67 12.30 17.86
C GLY A 433 -20.84 13.26 17.01
N ASP A 434 -19.80 13.85 17.62
CA ASP A 434 -18.85 14.78 16.98
C ASP A 434 -17.66 14.04 16.31
N PHE A 435 -17.60 12.70 16.45
CA PHE A 435 -16.56 11.84 15.89
C PHE A 435 -17.12 10.46 15.48
N ALA A 436 -17.07 10.23 14.18
CA ALA A 436 -17.54 9.04 13.50
C ALA A 436 -16.61 7.82 13.68
N PRO A 437 -17.11 6.66 14.15
CA PRO A 437 -16.35 5.41 14.09
C PRO A 437 -16.28 4.90 12.64
N VAL A 438 -15.06 4.71 12.15
CA VAL A 438 -14.78 4.27 10.78
C VAL A 438 -15.29 2.83 10.55
N GLY A 439 -16.09 2.61 9.50
CA GLY A 439 -16.29 1.28 8.88
C GLY A 439 -17.45 0.42 9.39
N ARG A 440 -18.42 0.96 10.15
CA ARG A 440 -19.56 0.17 10.68
C ARG A 440 -20.79 0.22 9.76
N THR A 441 -20.74 -0.49 8.64
CA THR A 441 -21.86 -0.60 7.70
C THR A 441 -22.02 -2.03 7.17
N TYR A 442 -23.24 -2.40 6.77
CA TYR A 442 -23.47 -3.69 6.09
C TYR A 442 -22.63 -3.83 4.81
N PHE A 443 -22.44 -2.74 4.07
CA PHE A 443 -21.60 -2.74 2.89
C PHE A 443 -20.15 -3.12 3.24
N ALA A 444 -19.56 -2.47 4.25
CA ALA A 444 -18.20 -2.77 4.71
C ALA A 444 -18.07 -4.24 5.17
N SER A 445 -19.08 -4.73 5.89
CA SER A 445 -19.15 -6.12 6.35
C SER A 445 -19.16 -7.10 5.16
N TRP A 446 -20.07 -6.93 4.20
CA TRP A 446 -20.17 -7.79 3.03
C TRP A 446 -18.94 -7.76 2.13
N VAL A 447 -18.30 -6.60 1.95
CA VAL A 447 -17.05 -6.52 1.20
C VAL A 447 -15.97 -7.40 1.84
N LYS A 448 -15.86 -7.42 3.17
CA LYS A 448 -14.92 -8.29 3.89
C LYS A 448 -15.29 -9.78 3.81
N VAL A 449 -16.58 -10.11 3.92
CA VAL A 449 -17.06 -11.50 3.75
C VAL A 449 -16.74 -12.03 2.36
N VAL A 450 -17.10 -11.29 1.31
CA VAL A 450 -16.83 -11.68 -0.08
C VAL A 450 -15.32 -11.74 -0.34
N SER A 451 -14.54 -10.83 0.24
CA SER A 451 -13.08 -10.87 0.14
C SER A 451 -12.51 -12.16 0.77
N ALA A 452 -13.01 -12.59 1.92
CA ALA A 452 -12.60 -13.85 2.54
C ALA A 452 -12.97 -15.07 1.65
N TRP A 453 -14.15 -15.07 1.04
CA TRP A 453 -14.56 -16.15 0.13
C TRP A 453 -13.70 -16.19 -1.14
N LEU A 454 -13.41 -15.03 -1.73
CA LEU A 454 -12.52 -14.92 -2.87
C LEU A 454 -11.09 -15.35 -2.52
N CYS A 455 -10.62 -15.04 -1.31
CA CYS A 455 -9.33 -15.50 -0.80
C CYS A 455 -9.25 -17.03 -0.78
N TYR A 456 -10.23 -17.70 -0.18
CA TYR A 456 -10.31 -19.16 -0.20
C TYR A 456 -10.44 -19.71 -1.62
N ALA A 457 -11.24 -19.10 -2.47
CA ALA A 457 -11.42 -19.55 -3.86
C ALA A 457 -10.11 -19.46 -4.65
N LEU A 458 -9.38 -18.33 -4.55
CA LEU A 458 -8.09 -18.14 -5.21
C LEU A 458 -7.04 -19.12 -4.68
N TYR A 459 -6.93 -19.28 -3.35
CA TYR A 459 -6.00 -20.24 -2.76
C TYR A 459 -6.33 -21.70 -3.14
N THR A 460 -7.61 -22.08 -3.11
CA THR A 460 -8.02 -23.42 -3.54
C THR A 460 -7.71 -23.63 -5.02
N TRP A 461 -7.90 -22.59 -5.84
CA TRP A 461 -7.58 -22.65 -7.26
C TRP A 461 -6.08 -22.76 -7.52
N THR A 462 -5.20 -22.09 -6.76
CA THR A 462 -3.74 -22.24 -6.93
C THR A 462 -3.25 -23.63 -6.59
N LEU A 463 -3.93 -24.35 -5.69
CA LEU A 463 -3.65 -25.76 -5.38
C LEU A 463 -4.21 -26.72 -6.44
N VAL A 464 -5.42 -26.47 -6.93
CA VAL A 464 -6.15 -27.40 -7.80
C VAL A 464 -5.84 -27.19 -9.29
N ALA A 465 -5.47 -25.98 -9.71
CA ALA A 465 -5.22 -25.66 -11.12
C ALA A 465 -4.12 -26.53 -11.77
N PRO A 466 -2.97 -26.82 -11.11
CA PRO A 466 -1.97 -27.75 -11.65
C PRO A 466 -2.49 -29.17 -11.87
N VAL A 467 -3.44 -29.62 -11.03
CA VAL A 467 -4.04 -30.96 -11.12
C VAL A 467 -5.06 -31.02 -12.28
N VAL A 468 -5.86 -29.98 -12.46
CA VAL A 468 -6.93 -29.94 -13.49
C VAL A 468 -6.40 -29.59 -14.88
N LEU A 469 -5.33 -28.79 -14.95
CA LEU A 469 -4.73 -28.32 -16.20
C LEU A 469 -3.22 -28.65 -16.24
N PRO A 470 -2.82 -29.93 -16.18
CA PRO A 470 -1.41 -30.31 -16.08
C PRO A 470 -0.58 -29.78 -17.25
N GLU A 471 -1.12 -29.76 -18.48
CA GLU A 471 -0.41 -29.30 -19.69
C GLU A 471 0.02 -27.82 -19.66
N ARG A 472 -0.54 -27.00 -18.76
CA ARG A 472 -0.18 -25.57 -18.62
C ARG A 472 0.90 -25.33 -17.56
N PHE A 473 1.08 -26.27 -16.63
CA PHE A 473 1.90 -26.11 -15.43
C PHE A 473 3.01 -27.16 -15.29
N SER A 474 3.09 -28.13 -16.21
CA SER A 474 4.15 -29.14 -16.31
C SER A 474 5.44 -28.63 -16.96
#